data_AF-A0A9N8DGH2-F1
#
_entry.id   AF-A0A9N8DGH2-F1
#
_cell.length_a   1.000
_cell.length_b   1.000
_cell.length_c   1.000
_cell.angle_alpha   90.00
_cell.angle_beta   90.00
_cell.angle_gamma   90.00
#
_symmetry.space_group_name_H-M   'P 1'
#
loop_
_entity.id
_entity.type
_entity.pdbx_description
1 polymer ?
#
loop_
_entity_poly.entity_id
_entity_poly.type
_entity_poly.pdbx_seq_one_letter_code
_entity_poly.pdbx_strand_id
1 'polypeptide(L)'
;MGGSNSKYTMEQLESEVPAFTDKLPRLQLSNFGPNVMELQGSGWFFNAKAPFDASILRGKLSPEQYVSAVESINKAHCERLVGLSRAYKKSDIPVRRQLGKEAVEATIAILNKETSGFRWDIQAGASTSTITDIKHGRLTSTEHKQETSLLLVFDQE
;
A
#
# COMPACT_ATOMS: atom_id res chain seq x y z
N MET A 1 -2.20 -26.59 -21.95
CA MET A 1 -3.04 -25.67 -21.16
C MET A 1 -2.51 -24.27 -21.36
N GLY A 2 -3.13 -23.48 -22.24
CA GLY A 2 -2.73 -22.10 -22.50
C GLY A 2 -3.25 -21.20 -21.38
N GLY A 3 -2.42 -20.95 -20.37
CA GLY A 3 -2.70 -19.90 -19.40
C GLY A 3 -2.67 -18.58 -20.15
N SER A 4 -3.80 -17.86 -20.20
CA SER A 4 -3.84 -16.49 -20.69
C SER A 4 -2.78 -15.69 -19.93
N ASN A 5 -1.72 -15.27 -20.63
CA ASN A 5 -0.73 -14.30 -20.15
C ASN A 5 -1.38 -12.91 -20.10
N SER A 6 -2.48 -12.81 -19.34
CA SER A 6 -3.19 -11.55 -19.13
C SER A 6 -2.23 -10.61 -18.40
N LYS A 7 -1.98 -9.46 -19.01
CA LYS A 7 -1.23 -8.35 -18.42
C LYS A 7 -2.23 -7.40 -17.77
N TYR A 8 -1.80 -6.71 -16.72
CA TYR A 8 -2.61 -5.63 -16.16
C TYR A 8 -2.82 -4.52 -17.17
N THR A 9 -4.06 -4.06 -17.31
CA THR A 9 -4.41 -2.77 -17.92
C THR A 9 -4.80 -1.78 -16.83
N MET A 10 -4.72 -0.48 -17.13
CA MET A 10 -5.14 0.54 -16.17
C MET A 10 -6.63 0.41 -15.82
N GLU A 11 -7.49 0.16 -16.81
CA GLU A 11 -8.93 -0.05 -16.62
C GLU A 11 -9.25 -1.22 -15.66
N GLN A 12 -8.50 -2.33 -15.76
CA GLN A 12 -8.64 -3.45 -14.82
C GLN A 12 -8.22 -3.06 -13.40
N LEU A 13 -7.10 -2.34 -13.27
CA LEU A 13 -6.63 -1.89 -11.97
C LEU A 13 -7.58 -0.88 -11.34
N GLU A 14 -8.11 0.08 -12.11
CA GLU A 14 -9.06 1.09 -11.63
C GLU A 14 -10.40 0.50 -11.17
N SER A 15 -10.79 -0.67 -11.71
CA SER A 15 -11.99 -1.38 -11.25
C SER A 15 -11.73 -2.34 -10.08
N GLU A 16 -10.59 -3.04 -10.07
CA GLU A 16 -10.27 -4.05 -9.04
C GLU A 16 -9.73 -3.42 -7.74
N VAL A 17 -8.90 -2.36 -7.84
CA VAL A 17 -8.18 -1.79 -6.70
C VAL A 17 -9.11 -1.14 -5.68
N PRO A 18 -10.10 -0.30 -6.03
CA PRO A 18 -11.00 0.30 -5.05
C PRO A 18 -11.74 -0.74 -4.19
N ALA A 19 -12.26 -1.79 -4.82
CA ALA A 19 -12.95 -2.89 -4.13
C ALA A 19 -12.01 -3.70 -3.22
N PHE A 20 -10.72 -3.75 -3.58
CA PHE A 20 -9.69 -4.38 -2.76
C PHE A 20 -9.27 -3.49 -1.58
N THR A 21 -8.95 -2.21 -1.83
CA THR A 21 -8.47 -1.26 -0.81
C THR A 21 -9.52 -0.96 0.24
N ASP A 22 -10.80 -1.04 -0.12
CA ASP A 22 -11.93 -0.89 0.80
C ASP A 22 -11.95 -1.89 1.95
N LYS A 23 -11.28 -3.04 1.78
CA LYS A 23 -11.18 -4.10 2.78
C LYS A 23 -9.93 -3.97 3.65
N LEU A 24 -9.03 -3.03 3.33
CA LEU A 24 -7.81 -2.79 4.10
C LEU A 24 -8.12 -1.92 5.33
N PRO A 25 -7.27 -1.97 6.37
CA PRO A 25 -7.40 -1.08 7.53
C PRO A 25 -7.43 0.39 7.10
N ARG A 26 -8.23 1.20 7.82
CA ARG A 26 -8.21 2.66 7.67
C ARG A 26 -7.11 3.25 8.54
N LEU A 27 -6.86 4.55 8.36
CA LEU A 27 -5.88 5.28 9.16
C LEU A 27 -6.19 5.13 10.65
N GLN A 28 -5.17 4.78 11.43
CA GLN A 28 -5.24 4.53 12.86
C GLN A 28 -4.07 5.20 13.58
N LEU A 29 -4.16 5.29 14.91
CA LEU A 29 -3.03 5.68 15.76
C LEU A 29 -1.91 4.66 15.60
N SER A 30 -0.68 5.13 15.45
CA SER A 30 0.47 4.24 15.31
C SER A 30 1.05 3.85 16.66
N ASN A 31 1.62 2.65 16.72
CA ASN A 31 2.45 2.21 17.83
C ASN A 31 3.86 2.86 17.81
N PHE A 32 4.23 3.57 16.73
CA PHE A 32 5.53 4.25 16.62
C PHE A 32 5.63 5.54 17.45
N GLY A 33 4.50 6.11 17.87
CA GLY A 33 4.49 7.26 18.75
C GLY A 33 3.21 8.09 18.64
N PRO A 34 2.98 9.02 19.59
CA PRO A 34 1.76 9.83 19.66
C PRO A 34 1.55 10.78 18.48
N ASN A 35 2.62 11.09 17.73
CA ASN A 35 2.60 11.98 16.57
C ASN A 35 2.64 11.24 15.23
N VAL A 36 2.46 9.92 15.26
CA VAL A 36 2.48 9.09 14.06
C VAL A 36 1.12 8.44 13.90
N MET A 37 0.52 8.64 12.74
CA MET A 37 -0.63 7.84 12.30
C MET A 37 -0.14 6.83 11.28
N GLU A 38 -0.80 5.68 11.25
CA GLU A 38 -0.40 4.57 10.41
C GLU A 38 -1.59 4.09 9.59
N LEU A 39 -1.33 3.87 8.30
CA LEU A 39 -2.25 3.25 7.37
C LEU A 39 -1.60 1.96 6.87
N GLN A 40 -2.07 0.84 7.39
CA GLN A 40 -1.59 -0.47 7.00
C GLN A 40 -2.15 -0.85 5.62
N GLY A 41 -1.26 -1.35 4.79
CA GLY A 41 -1.48 -1.71 3.41
C GLY A 41 -1.07 -3.15 3.11
N SER A 42 -1.34 -3.55 1.87
CA SER A 42 -0.96 -4.86 1.35
C SER A 42 -0.23 -4.68 0.04
N GLY A 43 1.06 -5.05 -0.01
CA GLY A 43 1.90 -4.71 -1.16
C GLY A 43 2.23 -3.23 -1.08
N TRP A 44 1.57 -2.39 -1.85
CA TRP A 44 1.69 -0.93 -1.78
C TRP A 44 0.34 -0.24 -2.03
N PHE A 45 -0.74 -0.94 -1.66
CA PHE A 45 -2.10 -0.45 -1.74
C PHE A 45 -2.61 -0.14 -0.33
N PHE A 46 -3.34 0.96 -0.21
CA PHE A 46 -3.79 1.53 1.05
C PHE A 46 -5.26 1.97 0.98
N ASN A 47 -5.94 2.01 2.13
CA ASN A 47 -7.35 2.42 2.18
C ASN A 47 -7.48 3.96 2.17
N ALA A 48 -8.02 4.51 1.07
CA ALA A 48 -8.22 5.96 0.94
C ALA A 48 -9.42 6.50 1.74
N LYS A 49 -10.30 5.64 2.29
CA LYS A 49 -11.45 6.12 3.08
C LYS A 49 -10.98 6.83 4.34
N ALA A 50 -11.64 7.95 4.63
CA ALA A 50 -11.42 8.71 5.85
C ALA A 50 -11.48 7.81 7.11
N PRO A 51 -10.65 8.11 8.12
CA PRO A 51 -10.68 7.38 9.39
C PRO A 51 -12.08 7.43 10.02
N PHE A 52 -12.41 6.40 10.80
CA PHE A 52 -13.70 6.35 11.50
C PHE A 52 -13.85 7.50 12.50
N ASP A 53 -12.74 7.92 13.10
CA ASP A 53 -12.68 9.11 13.93
C ASP A 53 -12.01 10.25 13.14
N ALA A 54 -12.82 11.19 12.63
CA ALA A 54 -12.32 12.34 11.89
C ALA A 54 -11.52 13.32 12.77
N SER A 55 -11.62 13.22 14.11
CA SER A 55 -10.89 14.10 15.02
C SER A 55 -9.38 13.89 14.93
N ILE A 56 -8.92 12.70 14.51
CA ILE A 56 -7.49 12.38 14.39
C ILE A 56 -6.78 13.21 13.31
N LEU A 57 -7.54 13.72 12.34
CA LEU A 57 -7.05 14.58 11.26
C LEU A 57 -7.33 16.07 11.49
N ARG A 58 -8.16 16.41 12.50
CA ARG A 58 -8.62 17.79 12.72
C ARG A 58 -7.44 18.73 12.99
N GLY A 59 -7.38 19.81 12.22
CA GLY A 59 -6.32 20.82 12.30
C GLY A 59 -5.00 20.41 11.65
N LYS A 60 -4.92 19.21 11.08
CA LYS A 60 -3.69 18.63 10.53
C LYS A 60 -3.77 18.37 9.03
N LEU A 61 -4.89 17.79 8.57
CA LEU A 61 -5.12 17.42 7.17
C LEU A 61 -6.63 17.39 6.90
N SER A 62 -7.09 17.93 5.77
CA SER A 62 -8.50 17.78 5.41
C SER A 62 -8.80 16.33 4.98
N PRO A 63 -10.03 15.81 5.20
CA PRO A 63 -10.41 14.50 4.69
C PRO A 63 -10.19 14.34 3.18
N GLU A 64 -10.43 15.40 2.40
CA GLU A 64 -10.26 15.41 0.95
C GLU A 64 -8.78 15.34 0.55
N GLN A 65 -7.91 16.09 1.25
CA GLN A 65 -6.47 16.02 1.04
C GLN A 65 -5.92 14.63 1.38
N TYR A 66 -6.43 14.01 2.45
CA TYR A 66 -6.10 12.63 2.81
C TYR A 66 -6.50 11.65 1.70
N VAL A 67 -7.76 11.68 1.26
CA VAL A 67 -8.27 10.79 0.21
C VAL A 67 -7.43 10.96 -1.05
N SER A 68 -7.24 12.21 -1.49
CA SER A 68 -6.49 12.53 -2.71
C SER A 68 -5.03 12.06 -2.64
N ALA A 69 -4.35 12.21 -1.50
CA ALA A 69 -2.98 11.74 -1.31
C ALA A 69 -2.90 10.21 -1.41
N VAL A 70 -3.79 9.49 -0.71
CA VAL A 70 -3.78 8.02 -0.71
C VAL A 70 -4.17 7.45 -2.08
N GLU A 71 -5.14 8.05 -2.77
CA GLU A 71 -5.50 7.68 -4.14
C GLU A 71 -4.33 7.92 -5.12
N SER A 72 -3.61 9.03 -4.96
CA SER A 72 -2.43 9.33 -5.78
C SER A 72 -1.32 8.29 -5.59
N ILE A 73 -1.10 7.84 -4.35
CA ILE A 73 -0.15 6.76 -4.02
C ILE A 73 -0.59 5.44 -4.65
N ASN A 74 -1.86 5.04 -4.47
CA ASN A 74 -2.39 3.82 -5.06
C ASN A 74 -2.30 3.84 -6.60
N LYS A 75 -2.60 4.99 -7.22
CA LYS A 75 -2.52 5.17 -8.66
C LYS A 75 -1.08 5.04 -9.18
N ALA A 76 -0.11 5.67 -8.51
CA ALA A 76 1.29 5.54 -8.88
C ALA A 76 1.77 4.08 -8.79
N HIS A 77 1.29 3.32 -7.79
CA HIS A 77 1.57 1.89 -7.73
C HIS A 77 0.91 1.13 -8.90
N CYS A 78 -0.36 1.41 -9.22
CA CYS A 78 -1.05 0.82 -10.37
C CYS A 78 -0.30 1.03 -11.69
N GLU A 79 0.17 2.25 -11.94
CA GLU A 79 0.90 2.60 -13.16
C GLU A 79 2.16 1.73 -13.36
N ARG A 80 2.83 1.34 -12.27
CA ARG A 80 3.98 0.40 -12.33
C ARG A 80 3.59 -1.04 -12.61
N LEU A 81 2.33 -1.42 -12.39
CA LEU A 81 1.84 -2.76 -12.67
C LEU A 81 1.35 -2.93 -14.11
N VAL A 82 0.99 -1.84 -14.79
CA VAL A 82 0.51 -1.86 -16.18
C VAL A 82 1.52 -2.58 -17.09
N GLY A 83 1.03 -3.52 -17.90
CA GLY A 83 1.85 -4.31 -18.82
C GLY A 83 2.61 -5.47 -18.17
N LEU A 84 2.63 -5.57 -16.83
CA LEU A 84 3.17 -6.74 -16.14
C LEU A 84 2.18 -7.90 -16.19
N SER A 85 2.69 -9.13 -16.31
CA SER A 85 1.87 -10.34 -16.26
C SER A 85 1.16 -10.47 -14.91
N ARG A 86 -0.13 -10.84 -14.93
CA ARG A 86 -0.91 -11.18 -13.72
C ARG A 86 -0.41 -12.49 -13.09
N ALA A 87 0.05 -13.43 -13.92
CA ALA A 87 0.71 -14.64 -13.45
C ALA A 87 2.23 -14.41 -13.38
N TYR A 88 2.81 -14.51 -12.20
CA TYR A 88 4.25 -14.31 -11.97
C TYR A 88 4.82 -15.38 -11.05
N LYS A 89 6.12 -15.63 -11.17
CA LYS A 89 6.84 -16.60 -10.35
C LYS A 89 7.27 -15.96 -9.04
N LYS A 90 7.57 -16.79 -8.03
CA LYS A 90 8.11 -16.32 -6.75
C LYS A 90 9.39 -15.47 -6.91
N SER A 91 10.21 -15.79 -7.92
CA SER A 91 11.41 -15.01 -8.27
C SER A 91 11.12 -13.57 -8.70
N ASP A 92 9.92 -13.27 -9.18
CA ASP A 92 9.55 -11.94 -9.68
C ASP A 92 9.04 -11.03 -8.56
N ILE A 93 8.74 -11.61 -7.39
CA ILE A 93 8.16 -10.90 -6.24
C ILE A 93 9.07 -9.78 -5.74
N PRO A 94 10.39 -9.99 -5.50
CA PRO A 94 11.25 -8.92 -4.99
C PRO A 94 11.32 -7.72 -5.93
N VAL A 95 11.45 -7.97 -7.24
CA VAL A 95 11.52 -6.91 -8.26
C VAL A 95 10.21 -6.13 -8.33
N ARG A 96 9.07 -6.80 -8.32
CA ARG A 96 7.75 -6.15 -8.33
C ARG A 96 7.50 -5.32 -7.07
N ARG A 97 7.95 -5.80 -5.91
CA ARG A 97 7.89 -5.05 -4.65
C ARG A 97 8.74 -3.79 -4.70
N GLN A 98 9.95 -3.91 -5.25
CA GLN A 98 10.85 -2.77 -5.43
C GLN A 98 10.26 -1.71 -6.37
N LEU A 99 9.68 -2.14 -7.51
CA LEU A 99 8.98 -1.24 -8.43
C LEU A 99 7.82 -0.50 -7.76
N GLY A 100 7.04 -1.21 -6.93
CA GLY A 100 5.96 -0.59 -6.17
C GLY A 100 6.48 0.41 -5.13
N LYS A 101 7.53 0.03 -4.40
CA LYS A 101 8.16 0.89 -3.39
C LYS A 101 8.67 2.19 -4.01
N GLU A 102 9.41 2.11 -5.11
CA GLU A 102 9.96 3.28 -5.80
C GLU A 102 8.87 4.24 -6.29
N ALA A 103 7.73 3.71 -6.77
CA ALA A 103 6.62 4.56 -7.16
C ALA A 103 5.97 5.27 -5.96
N VAL A 104 5.77 4.55 -4.86
CA VAL A 104 5.22 5.15 -3.64
C VAL A 104 6.17 6.21 -3.08
N GLU A 105 7.47 5.93 -3.00
CA GLU A 105 8.50 6.88 -2.53
C GLU A 105 8.55 8.14 -3.41
N ALA A 106 8.46 7.98 -4.73
CA ALA A 106 8.44 9.10 -5.65
C ALA A 106 7.20 9.98 -5.45
N THR A 107 6.01 9.39 -5.26
CA THR A 107 4.78 10.14 -4.99
C THR A 107 4.81 10.83 -3.63
N ILE A 108 5.31 10.16 -2.59
CA ILE A 108 5.51 10.75 -1.26
C ILE A 108 6.45 11.95 -1.32
N ALA A 109 7.54 11.86 -2.08
CA ALA A 109 8.46 12.98 -2.25
C ALA A 109 7.83 14.19 -2.95
N ILE A 110 6.79 14.00 -3.77
CA ILE A 110 6.00 15.09 -4.34
C ILE A 110 5.06 15.66 -3.28
N LEU A 111 4.28 14.80 -2.61
CA LEU A 111 3.33 15.21 -1.56
C LEU A 111 4.03 16.01 -0.46
N ASN A 112 5.20 15.56 0.01
CA ASN A 112 5.94 16.22 1.08
C ASN A 112 6.48 17.61 0.71
N LYS A 113 6.50 18.00 -0.57
CA LYS A 113 6.82 19.37 -0.98
C LYS A 113 5.64 20.32 -0.81
N GLU A 114 4.43 19.78 -0.74
CA GLU A 114 3.17 20.51 -0.67
C GLU A 114 2.62 20.55 0.76
N THR A 115 3.23 19.81 1.69
CA THR A 115 2.80 19.70 3.09
C THR A 115 3.65 20.58 4.01
N SER A 116 3.03 21.10 5.07
CA SER A 116 3.69 21.85 6.14
C SER A 116 3.10 21.40 7.47
N GLY A 117 3.96 21.15 8.48
CA GLY A 117 3.56 20.63 9.79
C GLY A 117 3.37 19.10 9.84
N PHE A 118 3.54 18.42 8.71
CA PHE A 118 3.56 16.95 8.64
C PHE A 118 4.28 16.45 7.39
N ARG A 119 4.67 15.18 7.43
CA ARG A 119 5.21 14.44 6.30
C ARG A 119 4.62 13.05 6.19
N TRP A 120 4.55 12.57 4.97
CA TRP A 120 4.30 11.18 4.64
C TRP A 120 5.62 10.40 4.63
N ASP A 121 5.59 9.18 5.15
CA ASP A 121 6.71 8.25 5.14
C ASP A 121 6.21 6.83 4.88
N ILE A 122 7.10 5.89 4.56
CA ILE A 122 6.74 4.48 4.40
C ILE A 122 7.63 3.57 5.22
N GLN A 123 7.02 2.49 5.68
CA GLN A 123 7.72 1.38 6.27
C GLN A 123 7.28 0.09 5.61
N ALA A 124 8.24 -0.76 5.27
CA ALA A 124 7.97 -2.13 4.87
C ALA A 124 8.34 -3.05 6.04
N GLY A 125 7.39 -3.83 6.54
CA GLY A 125 7.68 -4.89 7.52
C GLY A 125 8.62 -5.95 6.91
N ALA A 126 9.26 -6.79 7.72
CA ALA A 126 10.02 -7.93 7.19
C ALA A 126 9.07 -8.94 6.52
N SER A 127 9.54 -9.63 5.47
CA SER A 127 8.71 -10.66 4.81
C SER A 127 8.44 -11.82 5.77
N THR A 128 7.18 -12.05 6.15
CA THR A 128 6.79 -13.20 6.97
C THR A 128 6.46 -14.40 6.07
N SER A 129 7.22 -15.49 6.22
CA SER A 129 6.94 -16.76 5.56
C SER A 129 6.02 -17.60 6.44
N THR A 130 4.76 -17.81 6.03
CA THR A 130 3.88 -18.76 6.73
C THR A 130 3.81 -20.06 5.92
N ILE A 131 4.24 -21.17 6.51
CA ILE A 131 4.05 -22.51 5.92
C ILE A 131 2.63 -22.93 6.23
N THR A 132 1.76 -23.01 5.21
CA THR A 132 0.31 -23.15 5.42
C THR A 132 -0.25 -24.54 5.17
N ASP A 133 0.53 -25.52 4.68
CA ASP A 133 0.02 -26.89 4.57
C ASP A 133 1.14 -27.94 4.43
N ILE A 134 1.04 -29.02 5.22
CA ILE A 134 1.78 -30.27 5.01
C ILE A 134 0.72 -31.34 4.74
N LYS A 135 0.31 -31.47 3.48
CA LYS A 135 -0.47 -32.63 3.03
C LYS A 135 0.25 -33.30 1.87
N HIS A 136 0.55 -34.59 2.03
CA HIS A 136 1.19 -35.48 1.04
C HIS A 136 2.63 -35.13 0.64
N GLY A 137 3.46 -34.63 1.57
CA GLY A 137 4.90 -34.41 1.32
C GLY A 137 5.24 -33.26 0.36
N ARG A 138 4.25 -32.49 -0.11
CA ARG A 138 4.45 -31.24 -0.84
C ARG A 138 4.32 -30.07 0.13
N LEU A 139 5.45 -29.38 0.38
CA LEU A 139 5.45 -28.08 1.06
C LEU A 139 4.82 -27.03 0.13
N THR A 140 3.57 -26.66 0.39
CA THR A 140 2.99 -25.46 -0.20
C THR A 140 3.24 -24.29 0.75
N SER A 141 4.30 -23.51 0.47
CA SER A 141 4.47 -22.22 1.14
C SER A 141 3.59 -21.17 0.46
N THR A 142 2.64 -20.63 1.21
CA THR A 142 1.91 -19.43 0.84
C THR A 142 2.67 -18.27 1.47
N GLU A 143 3.35 -17.49 0.64
CA GLU A 143 4.01 -16.28 1.12
C GLU A 143 2.92 -15.29 1.52
N HIS A 144 2.86 -14.91 2.80
CA HIS A 144 1.93 -13.88 3.23
C HIS A 144 2.46 -12.51 2.83
N LYS A 145 1.51 -11.65 2.46
CA LYS A 145 1.75 -10.26 2.05
C LYS A 145 2.56 -9.56 3.13
N GLN A 146 3.68 -8.99 2.73
CA GLN A 146 4.44 -8.08 3.57
C GLN A 146 3.51 -6.91 3.92
N GLU A 147 3.27 -6.71 5.20
CA GLU A 147 2.56 -5.53 5.69
C GLU A 147 3.42 -4.31 5.35
N THR A 148 2.85 -3.39 4.58
CA THR A 148 3.44 -2.08 4.33
C THR A 148 2.63 -1.05 5.07
N SER A 149 3.31 -0.05 5.61
CA SER A 149 2.68 1.02 6.37
C SER A 149 2.99 2.31 5.67
N LEU A 150 1.94 3.07 5.36
CA LEU A 150 2.05 4.49 5.06
C LEU A 150 1.91 5.24 6.38
N LEU A 151 2.90 6.04 6.71
CA LEU A 151 2.97 6.78 7.96
C LEU A 151 2.69 8.25 7.68
N LEU A 152 1.89 8.86 8.54
CA LEU A 152 1.67 10.30 8.57
C LEU A 152 2.28 10.82 9.88
N VAL A 153 3.42 11.49 9.75
CA VAL A 153 4.24 11.96 10.87
C VAL A 153 4.02 13.46 11.03
N PHE A 154 3.51 13.87 12.18
CA PHE A 154 3.29 15.28 12.52
C PHE A 154 4.54 15.86 13.18
N ASP A 155 4.92 17.07 12.77
CA ASP A 155 6.01 17.80 13.41
C ASP A 155 5.64 18.09 14.87
N GLN A 156 6.62 18.01 15.77
CA GLN A 156 6.41 18.43 17.16
C GLN A 156 6.41 19.96 17.20
N GLU A 157 5.29 20.54 17.64
CA GLU A 157 5.22 21.94 18.07
C GLU A 157 6.05 22.17 19.34
#